data_AF-A0A926Z0P8-F1
#
_entry.id   AF-A0A926Z0P8-F1
#
_cell.length_a   1.000
_cell.length_b   1.000
_cell.length_c   1.000
_cell.angle_alpha   90.00
_cell.angle_beta   90.00
_cell.angle_gamma   90.00
#
_symmetry.space_group_name_H-M   'P 1'
#
loop_
_entity.id
_entity.type
_entity.pdbx_description
1 polymer ?
#
loop_
_entity_poly.entity_id
_entity_poly.type
_entity_poly.pdbx_seq_one_letter_code
_entity_poly.pdbx_strand_id
1 'polypeptide(L)'
;MSENQDNTNTESSSQGMLVVAGSRPITTGTLQIVSTYNSMGIRPIGANTFRVVDNINLSGLRPIGSSAIVVSENYSIFGNRPIASNTIDDSEVLMGFLD
;
A
#
# COMPACT_ATOMS: atom_id res chain seq x y z
N MET A 1 -12.36 -28.64 37.13
CA MET A 1 -12.51 -27.30 36.56
C MET A 1 -11.37 -26.48 37.16
N SER A 2 -10.35 -26.17 36.37
CA SER A 2 -9.16 -25.42 36.84
C SER A 2 -9.29 -23.98 36.39
N GLU A 3 -8.98 -23.09 37.32
CA GLU A 3 -9.18 -21.64 37.27
C GLU A 3 -8.56 -20.96 36.06
N ASN A 4 -9.37 -20.08 35.48
CA ASN A 4 -9.02 -19.12 34.45
C ASN A 4 -8.18 -18.03 35.11
N GLN A 5 -6.88 -17.95 34.80
CA GLN A 5 -6.08 -16.81 35.22
C GLN A 5 -6.30 -15.68 34.22
N ASP A 6 -7.10 -14.69 34.64
CA ASP A 6 -7.23 -13.41 33.98
C ASP A 6 -5.87 -12.72 33.99
N ASN A 7 -5.18 -12.76 32.85
CA ASN A 7 -3.96 -11.99 32.62
C ASN A 7 -4.34 -10.51 32.49
N THR A 8 -4.46 -9.81 33.62
CA THR A 8 -4.55 -8.35 33.62
C THR A 8 -3.17 -7.79 33.31
N ASN A 9 -2.90 -7.58 32.03
CA ASN A 9 -1.76 -6.78 31.59
C ASN A 9 -1.92 -5.35 32.14
N THR A 10 -1.32 -5.09 33.29
CA THR A 10 -1.19 -3.75 33.86
C THR A 10 -0.28 -2.94 32.94
N GLU A 11 -0.86 -2.12 32.06
CA GLU A 11 -0.11 -1.12 31.30
C GLU A 11 0.39 -0.02 32.24
N SER A 12 1.55 -0.25 32.86
CA SER A 12 2.33 0.82 33.48
C SER A 12 3.02 1.59 32.38
N SER A 13 2.49 2.78 32.05
CA SER A 13 3.11 3.75 31.15
C SER A 13 4.34 4.40 31.80
N SER A 14 5.38 3.59 32.02
CA SER A 14 6.67 4.06 32.51
C SER A 14 7.42 4.75 31.38
N GLN A 15 7.47 6.10 31.40
CA GLN A 15 8.48 6.88 30.68
C GLN A 15 9.86 6.54 31.27
N GLY A 16 10.45 5.45 30.79
CA GLY A 16 11.77 4.98 31.21
C GLY A 16 12.89 5.70 30.46
N MET A 17 14.12 5.50 30.93
CA MET A 17 15.33 5.86 30.19
C MET A 17 16.08 4.57 29.87
N LEU A 18 16.25 4.24 28.59
CA LEU A 18 17.07 3.09 28.19
C LEU A 18 18.52 3.53 28.06
N VAL A 19 19.40 3.05 28.93
CA VAL A 19 20.84 3.35 28.89
C VAL A 19 21.56 2.28 28.06
N VAL A 20 21.48 2.42 26.74
CA VAL A 20 22.32 1.71 25.77
C VAL A 20 23.00 2.79 24.94
N ALA A 21 24.27 3.10 25.26
CA ALA A 21 25.08 4.16 24.65
C ALA A 21 24.48 5.59 24.76
N GLY A 22 24.28 6.05 26.00
CA GLY A 22 23.82 7.41 26.31
C GLY A 22 22.36 7.49 26.76
N SER A 23 21.99 8.61 27.36
CA SER A 23 20.61 8.92 27.78
C SER A 23 19.79 9.31 26.55
N ARG A 24 18.87 8.43 26.14
CA ARG A 24 17.88 8.70 25.08
C ARG A 24 16.48 8.58 25.68
N PRO A 25 15.69 9.66 25.74
CA PRO A 25 14.29 9.57 26.16
C PRO A 25 13.53 8.58 25.27
N ILE A 26 12.70 7.73 25.89
CA ILE A 26 11.82 6.81 25.19
C ILE A 26 10.38 7.07 25.60
N THR A 27 9.44 6.89 24.66
CA THR A 27 8.01 6.99 24.88
C THR A 27 7.34 5.68 24.47
N THR A 28 6.20 5.37 25.08
CA THR A 28 5.39 4.20 24.73
C THR A 28 4.62 4.47 23.43
N GLY A 29 4.69 3.55 22.46
CA GLY A 29 3.88 3.57 21.24
C GLY A 29 2.67 2.63 21.32
N THR A 30 1.64 2.84 20.49
CA THR A 30 0.36 2.11 20.51
C THR A 30 0.31 0.92 19.54
N LEU A 31 1.38 0.16 19.40
CA LEU A 31 1.41 -0.98 18.47
C LEU A 31 0.58 -2.16 18.98
N GLN A 32 -0.52 -2.49 18.29
CA GLN A 32 -1.29 -3.70 18.56
C GLN A 32 -0.68 -4.91 17.84
N ILE A 33 -0.32 -5.95 18.60
CA ILE A 33 0.21 -7.22 18.08
C ILE A 33 -0.94 -8.22 18.00
N VAL A 34 -1.18 -8.78 16.80
CA VAL A 34 -2.26 -9.76 16.56
C VAL A 34 -1.77 -11.20 16.61
N SER A 35 -0.54 -11.45 16.22
CA SER A 35 0.08 -12.78 16.26
C SER A 35 1.60 -12.67 16.22
N THR A 36 2.29 -13.78 16.40
CA THR A 36 3.75 -13.87 16.27
C THR A 36 4.10 -14.97 15.29
N TYR A 37 5.11 -14.72 14.46
CA TYR A 37 5.65 -15.68 13.51
C TYR A 37 7.04 -16.13 13.96
N ASN A 38 7.29 -17.44 13.97
CA ASN A 38 8.55 -18.02 14.41
C ASN A 38 9.05 -19.07 13.41
N SER A 39 9.82 -18.62 12.42
CA SER A 39 10.57 -19.51 11.53
C SER A 39 12.08 -19.51 11.81
N MET A 40 12.63 -18.38 12.24
CA MET A 40 14.05 -18.16 12.56
C MET A 40 14.17 -17.05 13.63
N GLY A 41 13.33 -17.12 14.66
CA GLY A 41 13.17 -16.08 15.69
C GLY A 41 11.77 -15.48 15.72
N ILE A 42 11.42 -14.88 16.86
CA ILE A 42 10.07 -14.34 17.12
C ILE A 42 9.91 -12.99 16.42
N ARG A 43 9.02 -12.92 15.42
CA ARG A 43 8.66 -11.69 14.69
C ARG A 43 7.21 -11.34 14.97
N PRO A 44 6.91 -10.20 15.63
CA PRO A 44 5.53 -9.79 15.87
C PRO A 44 4.84 -9.40 14.56
N ILE A 45 3.57 -9.77 14.44
CA ILE A 45 2.67 -9.36 13.36
C ILE A 45 1.74 -8.30 13.93
N GLY A 46 1.81 -7.08 13.39
CA GLY A 46 0.96 -5.97 13.79
C GLY A 46 -0.46 -6.07 13.22
N ALA A 47 -1.41 -5.41 13.86
CA ALA A 47 -2.75 -5.24 13.32
C ALA A 47 -2.73 -4.45 12.00
N ASN A 48 -3.59 -4.84 11.05
CA ASN A 48 -3.74 -4.12 9.78
C ASN A 48 -4.57 -2.84 9.97
N THR A 49 -4.19 -1.77 9.28
CA THR A 49 -4.92 -0.48 9.28
C THR A 49 -5.71 -0.24 8.00
N PHE A 50 -5.57 -1.12 7.00
CA PHE A 50 -6.24 -1.03 5.70
C PHE A 50 -6.77 -2.42 5.29
N ARG A 51 -7.79 -2.44 4.43
CA ARG A 51 -8.43 -3.67 3.97
C ARG A 51 -8.07 -3.97 2.51
N VAL A 52 -7.54 -5.17 2.26
CA VAL A 52 -7.35 -5.70 0.92
C VAL A 52 -8.67 -6.28 0.42
N VAL A 53 -9.08 -5.91 -0.79
CA VAL A 53 -10.36 -6.34 -1.40
C VAL A 53 -10.16 -7.30 -2.56
N ASP A 54 -9.06 -7.17 -3.31
CA ASP A 54 -8.76 -8.01 -4.47
C ASP A 54 -7.25 -8.03 -4.75
N ASN A 55 -6.80 -8.82 -5.72
CA ASN A 55 -5.42 -8.88 -6.19
C ASN A 55 -5.36 -8.89 -7.72
N ILE A 56 -4.42 -8.15 -8.31
CA ILE A 56 -4.13 -8.21 -9.75
C ILE A 56 -2.82 -8.95 -10.01
N ASN A 57 -2.79 -9.74 -11.07
CA ASN A 57 -1.58 -10.43 -11.52
C ASN A 57 -0.89 -9.63 -12.64
N LEU A 58 -0.03 -8.70 -12.25
CA LEU A 58 0.77 -7.90 -13.18
C LEU A 58 2.24 -7.91 -12.70
N SER A 59 2.98 -8.91 -13.17
CA SER A 59 4.32 -9.25 -12.67
C SER A 59 4.31 -9.65 -11.20
N GLY A 60 3.43 -10.60 -10.85
CA GLY A 60 3.19 -11.06 -9.48
C GLY A 60 1.84 -10.58 -8.92
N LEU A 61 1.49 -11.08 -7.73
CA LEU A 61 0.27 -10.71 -7.03
C LEU A 61 0.43 -9.33 -6.38
N ARG A 62 -0.33 -8.34 -6.87
CA ARG A 62 -0.38 -6.98 -6.30
C ARG A 62 -1.75 -6.77 -5.63
N PRO A 63 -1.80 -6.53 -4.30
CA PRO A 63 -3.06 -6.33 -3.60
C PRO A 63 -3.70 -4.98 -3.96
N ILE A 64 -5.02 -4.98 -4.10
CA ILE A 64 -5.86 -3.79 -4.24
C ILE A 64 -6.48 -3.49 -2.87
N GLY A 65 -6.20 -2.30 -2.34
CA GLY A 65 -6.78 -1.82 -1.09
C GLY A 65 -8.13 -1.15 -1.29
N SER A 66 -9.01 -1.23 -0.29
CA SER A 66 -10.23 -0.42 -0.23
C SER A 66 -9.88 1.05 -0.06
N SER A 67 -10.52 1.92 -0.83
CA SER A 67 -10.50 3.37 -0.61
C SER A 67 -11.87 3.85 -0.13
N ALA A 68 -11.90 4.94 0.65
CA ALA A 68 -13.13 5.65 0.99
C ALA A 68 -13.52 6.68 -0.10
N ILE A 69 -12.70 6.82 -1.14
CA ILE A 69 -12.88 7.82 -2.19
C ILE A 69 -13.92 7.30 -3.18
N VAL A 70 -15.04 8.01 -3.29
CA VAL A 70 -16.05 7.77 -4.33
C VAL A 70 -15.64 8.58 -5.56
N VAL A 71 -15.26 7.90 -6.63
CA VAL A 71 -14.91 8.53 -7.91
C VAL A 71 -16.14 8.50 -8.82
N SER A 72 -16.72 9.67 -9.10
CA SER A 72 -17.89 9.80 -9.97
C SER A 72 -17.55 9.74 -11.45
N GLU A 73 -16.36 10.24 -11.83
CA GLU A 73 -15.92 10.33 -13.22
C GLU A 73 -14.41 10.08 -13.31
N ASN A 74 -13.99 9.35 -14.35
CA ASN A 74 -12.59 9.08 -14.66
C ASN A 74 -12.23 9.77 -15.99
N TYR A 75 -11.40 10.80 -15.97
CA TYR A 75 -10.91 11.47 -17.18
C TYR A 75 -9.46 11.06 -17.44
N SER A 76 -9.22 10.31 -18.52
CA SER A 76 -7.88 9.86 -18.93
C SER A 76 -7.43 10.60 -20.20
N ILE A 77 -6.45 11.51 -20.05
CA ILE A 77 -5.91 12.33 -21.17
C ILE A 77 -4.91 11.52 -22.05
N PHE A 78 -4.46 10.36 -21.56
CA PHE A 78 -3.33 9.61 -22.12
C PHE A 78 -3.59 8.10 -22.29
N GLY A 79 -4.80 7.67 -22.67
CA GLY A 79 -5.10 6.25 -22.94
C GLY A 79 -5.88 5.99 -24.23
N ASN A 80 -5.32 5.15 -25.11
CA ASN A 80 -5.75 4.77 -26.48
C ASN A 80 -5.95 5.95 -27.46
N ARG A 81 -4.85 6.62 -27.82
CA ARG A 81 -4.85 7.55 -28.97
C ARG A 81 -4.80 6.74 -30.27
N PRO A 82 -5.86 6.71 -31.08
CA PRO A 82 -5.80 6.09 -32.40
C PRO A 82 -4.87 6.91 -33.29
N ILE A 83 -3.90 6.27 -33.92
CA ILE A 83 -3.02 6.90 -34.92
C ILE A 83 -3.65 6.62 -36.28
N ALA A 84 -4.00 7.68 -37.02
CA ALA A 84 -4.47 7.55 -38.40
C ALA A 84 -3.33 7.06 -39.30
N SER A 85 -3.65 6.29 -40.34
CA SER A 85 -2.66 5.85 -41.33
C SER A 85 -2.02 7.06 -42.02
N ASN A 86 -0.69 7.02 -42.20
CA ASN A 86 0.03 8.05 -42.97
C ASN A 86 0.01 7.77 -44.48
N THR A 87 -0.83 6.84 -44.94
CA THR A 87 -1.03 6.54 -46.36
C THR A 87 -1.89 7.62 -46.98
N ILE A 88 -1.24 8.51 -47.73
CA ILE A 88 -1.91 9.46 -48.61
C ILE A 88 -2.06 8.75 -49.96
N ASP A 89 -3.30 8.51 -50.41
CA ASP A 89 -3.56 7.78 -51.66
C ASP A 89 -3.12 8.56 -52.92
N ASP A 90 -3.08 9.90 -52.87
CA ASP A 90 -2.68 10.75 -54.01
C ASP A 90 -1.76 11.90 -53.57
N SER A 91 -0.50 11.57 -53.26
CA SER A 91 0.52 12.58 -52.95
C SER A 91 0.85 13.48 -54.16
N GLU A 92 0.64 13.00 -55.39
CA GLU A 92 0.92 13.75 -56.62
C GLU A 92 -0.02 14.95 -56.80
N VAL A 93 -1.30 14.81 -56.44
CA VAL A 93 -2.29 15.89 -56.52
C VAL A 93 -1.99 17.00 -55.50
N LEU A 94 -1.46 16.64 -54.33
CA LEU A 94 -1.22 17.58 -53.24
C LEU A 94 0.06 18.42 -53.44
N MET A 95 1.10 17.85 -54.06
CA MET A 95 2.36 18.56 -54.33
C MET A 95 2.25 19.60 -55.46
N GLY A 96 1.20 19.55 -56.28
CA GLY A 96 0.93 20.55 -57.33
C GLY A 96 0.34 21.87 -56.82
N PHE A 97 0.03 21.96 -55.53
CA PHE A 97 -0.47 23.18 -54.87
C PHE A 97 0.55 23.83 -53.92
N LEU A 98 1.76 23.28 -53.86
CA LEU A 98 2.88 23.90 -53.15
C LEU A 98 3.74 24.61 -54.20
N ASP A 99 3.61 25.94 -54.25
CA ASP A 99 4.43 26.83 -55.09
C ASP A 99 5.89 26.87 -54.61
#